data_AF-A0A0F5R2T2-F1
#
_entry.id   AF-A0A0F5R2T2-F1
#
_cell.length_a   1.000
_cell.length_b   1.000
_cell.length_c   1.000
_cell.angle_alpha   90.00
_cell.angle_beta   90.00
_cell.angle_gamma   90.00
#
_symmetry.space_group_name_H-M   'P 1'
#
loop_
_entity.id
_entity.type
_entity.pdbx_description
1 polymer ?
#
loop_
_entity_poly.entity_id
_entity_poly.type
_entity_poly.pdbx_seq_one_letter_code
_entity_poly.pdbx_strand_id
1 'polypeptide(L)'
;MNSYGSAPLARQVDYVFRQLETELTHASAGTVLIHIRNNTVGKYGIRHNPIELKNNSASFSPKGLTAAQVQEFRHMAVEALKHKKEWTHGEILYDFSVRQGTASSWSASMLCESNYNLASSPFRFEPKHPKLYERKEAAEE
;
A
#
# COMPACT_ATOMS: atom_id res chain seq x y z
N MET A 1 1.31 21.03 25.66
CA MET A 1 1.36 19.90 24.70
C MET A 1 -0.06 19.67 24.19
N ASN A 2 -0.41 20.24 23.03
CA ASN A 2 -1.77 20.15 22.52
C ASN A 2 -1.99 18.78 21.88
N SER A 3 -2.75 17.94 22.57
CA SER A 3 -3.34 16.72 22.02
C SER A 3 -4.44 17.16 21.05
N TYR A 4 -4.08 17.42 19.79
CA TYR A 4 -5.06 17.46 18.71
C TYR A 4 -5.58 16.03 18.55
N GLY A 5 -6.85 15.81 18.91
CA GLY A 5 -7.53 14.55 18.62
C GLY A 5 -7.27 14.19 17.17
N SER A 6 -6.56 13.07 16.95
CA SER A 6 -6.12 12.64 15.63
C SER A 6 -7.34 12.58 14.72
N ALA A 7 -7.33 13.40 13.66
CA ALA A 7 -8.39 13.38 12.66
C ALA A 7 -8.56 11.93 12.15
N PRO A 8 -9.78 11.48 11.82
CA PRO A 8 -9.97 10.13 11.30
C PRO A 8 -9.00 9.84 10.16
N LEU A 9 -8.44 8.64 10.09
CA LEU A 9 -7.43 8.29 9.10
C LEU A 9 -7.89 8.59 7.66
N ALA A 10 -9.17 8.38 7.36
CA ALA A 10 -9.83 8.77 6.12
C ALA A 10 -9.61 10.23 5.75
N ARG A 11 -9.71 11.15 6.71
CA ARG A 11 -9.50 12.59 6.51
C ARG A 11 -8.02 12.93 6.28
N GLN A 12 -7.12 12.19 6.92
CA GLN A 12 -5.68 12.35 6.69
C GLN A 12 -5.31 11.87 5.27
N VAL A 13 -5.88 10.75 4.82
CA VAL A 13 -5.67 10.26 3.45
C VAL A 13 -6.29 11.21 2.42
N ASP A 14 -7.49 11.76 2.66
CA ASP A 14 -8.06 12.82 1.80
C ASP A 14 -7.09 14.00 1.65
N TYR A 15 -6.50 14.45 2.76
CA TYR A 15 -5.52 15.53 2.75
C TYR A 15 -4.26 15.17 1.93
N VAL A 16 -3.74 13.95 2.06
CA VAL A 16 -2.59 13.47 1.27
C VAL A 16 -2.88 13.57 -0.22
N PHE A 17 -4.05 13.10 -0.68
CA PHE A 17 -4.41 13.17 -2.10
C PHE A 17 -4.54 14.60 -2.62
N ARG A 18 -4.98 15.54 -1.78
CA ARG A 18 -5.01 16.97 -2.15
C ARG A 18 -3.61 17.57 -2.28
N GLN A 19 -2.65 17.13 -1.48
CA GLN A 19 -1.25 17.56 -1.59
C GLN A 19 -0.58 16.98 -2.84
N LEU A 20 -0.93 15.75 -3.21
CA LEU A 20 -0.35 15.05 -4.36
C LEU A 20 -1.07 15.33 -5.68
N GLU A 21 -2.16 16.11 -5.69
CA GLU A 21 -3.00 16.34 -6.87
C GLU A 21 -2.19 16.83 -8.08
N THR A 22 -1.32 17.83 -7.90
CA THR A 22 -0.45 18.32 -8.98
C THR A 22 0.47 17.21 -9.51
N GLU A 23 1.07 16.41 -8.65
CA GLU A 23 1.99 15.35 -9.07
C GLU A 23 1.24 14.22 -9.81
N LEU A 24 0.05 13.83 -9.33
CA LEU A 24 -0.83 12.85 -9.97
C LEU A 24 -1.29 13.27 -11.37
N THR A 25 -1.49 14.57 -11.60
CA THR A 25 -1.86 15.08 -12.94
C THR A 25 -0.71 15.01 -13.96
N HIS A 26 0.54 14.90 -13.50
CA HIS A 26 1.72 14.82 -14.36
C HIS A 26 2.28 13.38 -14.48
N ALA A 27 1.83 12.44 -13.64
CA ALA A 27 2.26 11.05 -13.67
C ALA A 27 1.25 10.18 -14.46
N SER A 28 1.73 9.41 -15.43
CA SER A 28 0.87 8.49 -16.19
C SER A 28 0.70 7.14 -15.49
N ALA A 29 1.69 6.71 -14.72
CA ALA A 29 1.59 5.56 -13.84
C ALA A 29 2.52 5.69 -12.62
N GLY A 30 2.10 5.12 -11.51
CA GLY A 30 2.91 5.09 -10.31
C GLY A 30 2.18 4.48 -9.12
N THR A 31 2.83 4.56 -7.97
CA THR A 31 2.30 4.09 -6.69
C THR A 31 2.29 5.24 -5.70
N VAL A 32 1.14 5.60 -5.16
CA VAL A 32 1.04 6.47 -3.98
C VAL A 32 1.33 5.62 -2.75
N LEU A 33 2.33 6.00 -1.97
CA LEU A 33 2.69 5.33 -0.72
C LEU A 33 2.26 6.18 0.47
N ILE A 34 1.67 5.57 1.49
CA ILE A 34 1.27 6.23 2.73
C ILE A 34 1.67 5.36 3.93
N HIS A 35 2.51 5.90 4.81
CA HIS A 35 3.01 5.23 6.00
C HIS A 35 2.20 5.68 7.21
N ILE A 36 1.68 4.72 7.97
CA ILE A 36 0.73 4.97 9.05
C ILE A 36 1.23 4.33 10.35
N ARG A 37 1.20 5.12 11.43
CA ARG A 37 1.56 4.69 12.79
C ARG A 37 0.57 5.28 13.78
N ASN A 38 0.02 4.48 14.68
CA ASN A 38 -0.98 4.92 15.66
C ASN A 38 -2.12 5.75 15.01
N ASN A 39 -2.70 5.26 13.93
CA ASN A 39 -3.75 5.97 13.16
C ASN A 39 -3.34 7.37 12.64
N THR A 40 -2.04 7.61 12.48
CA THR A 40 -1.51 8.88 12.02
C THR A 40 -0.64 8.66 10.79
N VAL A 41 -0.91 9.39 9.71
CA VAL A 41 -0.08 9.43 8.50
C VAL A 41 1.23 10.12 8.84
N GLY A 42 2.34 9.41 8.69
CA GLY A 42 3.69 9.93 8.96
C GLY A 42 4.42 10.40 7.71
N LYS A 43 4.42 9.57 6.66
CA LYS A 43 5.11 9.85 5.38
C LYS A 43 4.23 9.47 4.22
N TYR A 44 4.31 10.21 3.13
CA TYR A 44 3.62 9.91 1.90
C TYR A 44 4.38 10.44 0.69
N GLY A 45 4.09 9.91 -0.49
CA GLY A 45 4.66 10.36 -1.76
C GLY A 45 4.25 9.48 -2.92
N ILE A 46 4.73 9.79 -4.12
CA ILE A 46 4.51 8.98 -5.32
C ILE A 46 5.84 8.35 -5.76
N ARG A 47 5.79 7.07 -6.07
CA ARG A 47 6.85 6.36 -6.77
C ARG A 47 6.47 6.23 -8.24
N HIS A 48 7.20 6.92 -9.11
CA HIS A 48 7.00 6.85 -10.56
C HIS A 48 7.45 5.50 -11.13
N ASN A 49 6.72 5.00 -12.13
CA ASN A 49 7.08 3.75 -12.81
C ASN A 49 8.18 3.97 -13.87
N PRO A 50 9.19 3.08 -13.97
CA PRO A 50 10.31 3.25 -14.93
C PRO A 50 9.90 3.21 -16.42
N ILE A 51 8.70 2.71 -16.73
CA ILE A 51 8.23 2.47 -18.09
C ILE A 51 8.07 3.79 -18.88
N GLU A 52 7.87 4.90 -18.19
CA GLU A 52 7.76 6.24 -18.80
C GLU A 52 9.05 6.70 -19.51
N LEU A 53 10.21 6.12 -19.20
CA LEU A 53 11.50 6.57 -19.73
C LEU A 53 11.78 6.13 -21.19
N LYS A 54 11.03 5.15 -21.72
CA LYS A 54 11.38 4.50 -23.00
C LYS A 54 10.71 5.09 -24.25
N ASN A 55 9.70 5.95 -24.09
CA ASN A 55 8.96 6.53 -25.22
C ASN A 55 9.63 7.84 -25.70
N ASN A 56 10.88 7.75 -26.15
CA ASN A 56 11.68 8.89 -26.61
C ASN A 56 11.44 9.28 -28.09
N SER A 57 10.21 9.18 -28.62
CA SER A 57 9.98 9.48 -30.04
C SER A 57 8.68 10.18 -30.41
N ALA A 58 7.87 10.64 -29.46
CA ALA A 58 6.76 11.51 -29.81
C ALA A 58 6.53 12.58 -28.74
N SER A 59 6.41 13.80 -29.21
CA SER A 59 6.12 15.06 -28.51
C SER A 59 4.75 15.08 -27.81
N PHE A 60 4.49 14.11 -26.95
CA PHE A 60 3.35 14.11 -26.04
C PHE A 60 3.89 14.27 -24.63
N SER A 61 3.70 15.45 -24.05
CA SER A 61 3.78 15.64 -22.60
C SER A 61 2.93 14.52 -21.95
N PRO A 62 3.46 13.73 -21.01
CA PRO A 62 2.69 12.69 -20.36
C PRO A 62 1.48 13.36 -19.70
N LYS A 63 0.29 13.15 -20.26
CA LYS A 63 -0.97 13.50 -19.61
C LYS A 63 -1.20 12.42 -18.56
N GLY A 64 -0.97 12.79 -17.30
CA GLY A 64 -1.31 11.95 -16.17
C GLY A 64 -2.82 11.87 -15.96
N LEU A 65 -3.23 11.69 -14.72
CA LEU A 65 -4.66 11.67 -14.38
C LEU A 65 -5.30 13.03 -14.66
N THR A 66 -6.52 13.04 -15.18
CA THR A 66 -7.32 14.27 -15.23
C THR A 66 -7.77 14.66 -13.82
N ALA A 67 -8.13 15.93 -13.58
CA ALA A 67 -8.64 16.37 -12.28
C ALA A 67 -9.85 15.54 -11.80
N ALA A 68 -10.73 15.14 -12.73
CA ALA A 68 -11.85 14.25 -12.43
C ALA A 68 -11.38 12.86 -11.99
N GLN A 69 -10.39 12.28 -12.67
CA GLN A 69 -9.81 10.99 -12.30
C GLN A 69 -9.07 11.05 -10.96
N VAL A 70 -8.40 12.16 -10.64
CA VAL A 70 -7.80 12.38 -9.31
C VAL A 70 -8.87 12.44 -8.22
N GLN A 71 -10.01 13.08 -8.49
CA GLN A 71 -11.13 13.12 -7.56
C GLN A 71 -11.73 11.71 -7.34
N GLU A 72 -11.92 10.94 -8.41
CA GLU A 72 -12.38 9.54 -8.33
C GLU A 72 -11.38 8.69 -7.54
N PHE A 73 -10.07 8.87 -7.79
CA PHE A 73 -9.01 8.16 -7.10
C PHE A 73 -8.98 8.47 -5.60
N ARG A 74 -9.09 9.75 -5.25
CA ARG A 74 -9.22 10.21 -3.86
C ARG A 74 -10.44 9.61 -3.17
N HIS A 75 -11.59 9.61 -3.84
CA HIS A 75 -12.81 9.03 -3.30
C HIS A 75 -12.65 7.52 -3.05
N MET A 76 -12.10 6.78 -4.02
CA MET A 76 -11.79 5.36 -3.86
C MET A 76 -10.85 5.10 -2.67
N ALA A 77 -9.80 5.90 -2.55
CA ALA A 77 -8.82 5.77 -1.47
C ALA A 77 -9.44 5.94 -0.07
N VAL A 78 -10.33 6.92 0.08
CA VAL A 78 -11.06 7.21 1.32
C VAL A 78 -12.10 6.13 1.63
N GLU A 79 -12.87 5.70 0.63
CA GLU A 79 -13.90 4.66 0.81
C GLU A 79 -13.28 3.32 1.20
N ALA A 80 -12.15 2.95 0.61
CA ALA A 80 -11.49 1.68 0.90
C ALA A 80 -11.04 1.54 2.36
N LEU A 81 -10.80 2.66 3.06
CA LEU A 81 -10.48 2.67 4.49
C LEU A 81 -11.67 2.32 5.38
N LYS A 82 -12.91 2.54 4.94
CA LYS A 82 -14.11 2.19 5.73
C LYS A 82 -14.21 0.69 5.99
N HIS A 83 -13.62 -0.12 5.12
CA HIS A 83 -13.61 -1.57 5.24
C HIS A 83 -12.46 -2.10 6.12
N LYS A 84 -11.57 -1.24 6.60
CA LYS A 84 -10.46 -1.61 7.48
C LYS A 84 -10.86 -1.42 8.94
N LYS A 85 -11.04 -2.53 9.65
CA LYS A 85 -11.28 -2.55 11.11
C LYS A 85 -9.96 -2.83 11.85
N GLU A 86 -9.74 -2.14 12.96
CA GLU A 86 -8.60 -2.36 13.89
C GLU A 86 -7.20 -2.19 13.29
N TRP A 87 -7.10 -1.62 12.09
CA TRP A 87 -5.84 -1.35 11.42
C TRP A 87 -5.27 0.00 11.88
N THR A 88 -4.13 -0.04 12.57
CA THR A 88 -3.54 1.17 13.18
C THR A 88 -2.11 1.47 12.72
N HIS A 89 -1.45 0.49 12.10
CA HIS A 89 -0.05 0.51 11.72
C HIS A 89 0.17 -0.19 10.40
N GLY A 90 1.02 0.38 9.55
CA GLY A 90 1.42 -0.24 8.30
C GLY A 90 1.60 0.75 7.17
N GLU A 91 1.53 0.24 5.96
CA GLU A 91 1.68 1.00 4.74
C GLU A 91 0.48 0.74 3.83
N ILE A 92 0.03 1.79 3.15
CA ILE A 92 -0.97 1.71 2.10
C ILE A 92 -0.30 2.11 0.80
N LEU A 93 -0.45 1.26 -0.20
CA LEU A 93 0.05 1.46 -1.55
C LEU A 93 -1.17 1.57 -2.46
N TYR A 94 -1.28 2.68 -3.19
CA TYR A 94 -2.26 2.82 -4.25
C TYR A 94 -1.56 2.87 -5.59
N ASP A 95 -1.68 1.79 -6.37
CA ASP A 95 -1.16 1.75 -7.72
C ASP A 95 -2.17 2.36 -8.67
N PHE A 96 -1.69 3.17 -9.61
CA PHE A 96 -2.51 3.74 -10.67
C PHE A 96 -1.79 3.70 -12.01
N SER A 97 -2.57 3.62 -13.09
CA SER A 97 -2.05 3.74 -14.45
C SER A 97 -3.11 4.32 -15.39
N VAL A 98 -2.66 5.17 -16.31
CA VAL A 98 -3.45 5.75 -17.38
C VAL A 98 -3.07 5.08 -18.70
N ARG A 99 -4.06 4.48 -19.37
CA ARG A 99 -3.89 3.96 -20.72
C ARG A 99 -4.22 5.05 -21.73
N GLN A 100 -3.22 5.47 -22.48
CA GLN A 100 -3.38 6.41 -23.59
C GLN A 100 -3.87 5.64 -24.84
N GLY A 101 -4.97 6.09 -25.44
CA GLY A 101 -5.61 5.43 -26.60
C GLY A 101 -6.96 6.06 -26.95
N THR A 102 -7.71 5.42 -27.85
CA THR A 102 -9.03 5.88 -28.35
C THR A 102 -10.10 6.03 -27.26
N ALA A 103 -9.95 5.31 -26.15
CA ALA A 103 -10.68 5.56 -24.92
C ALA A 103 -9.64 5.79 -23.81
N SER A 104 -9.57 7.02 -23.29
CA SER A 104 -8.73 7.33 -22.13
C SER A 104 -9.28 6.60 -20.92
N SER A 105 -8.70 5.44 -20.63
CA SER A 105 -9.08 4.57 -19.52
C SER A 105 -7.97 4.61 -18.47
N TRP A 106 -8.33 4.61 -17.20
CA TRP A 106 -7.41 4.55 -16.10
C TRP A 106 -7.83 3.44 -15.15
N SER A 107 -6.88 2.91 -14.38
CA SER A 107 -7.15 1.92 -13.35
C SER A 107 -6.39 2.29 -12.08
N ALA A 108 -6.97 1.96 -10.94
CA ALA A 108 -6.27 1.99 -9.67
C ALA A 108 -6.58 0.77 -8.81
N SER A 109 -5.62 0.40 -7.98
CA SER A 109 -5.75 -0.67 -6.99
C SER A 109 -5.14 -0.20 -5.67
N MET A 110 -5.60 -0.82 -4.57
CA MET A 110 -5.09 -0.56 -3.23
C MET A 110 -4.53 -1.85 -2.64
N LEU A 111 -3.34 -1.75 -2.09
CA LEU A 111 -2.71 -2.77 -1.26
C LEU A 111 -2.44 -2.17 0.11
N CYS A 112 -2.68 -2.94 1.17
CA CYS A 112 -2.37 -2.51 2.53
C CYS A 112 -1.60 -3.61 3.22
N GLU A 113 -0.46 -3.24 3.75
CA GLU A 113 0.37 -4.14 4.55
C GLU A 113 0.38 -3.64 5.98
N SER A 114 -0.03 -4.50 6.90
CA SER A 114 0.05 -4.17 8.31
C SER A 114 1.46 -4.48 8.81
N ASN A 115 2.08 -3.54 9.52
CA ASN A 115 3.36 -3.78 10.20
C ASN A 115 3.17 -4.50 11.54
N TYR A 116 2.40 -5.60 11.54
CA TYR A 116 2.41 -6.57 12.61
C TYR A 116 3.35 -7.69 12.19
N ASN A 117 4.62 -7.54 12.57
CA ASN A 117 5.59 -8.62 12.46
C ASN A 117 5.04 -9.85 13.19
N LEU A 118 4.66 -10.89 12.44
CA LEU A 118 4.45 -12.24 12.99
C LEU A 118 5.72 -12.80 13.65
N ALA A 119 6.87 -12.12 13.52
CA ALA A 119 8.11 -12.44 14.21
C ALA A 119 7.99 -12.43 15.74
N SER A 120 6.97 -11.78 16.33
CA SER A 120 6.70 -11.88 17.77
C SER A 120 5.69 -12.96 18.15
N SER A 121 5.18 -13.75 17.21
CA SER A 121 4.37 -14.91 17.55
C SER A 121 5.29 -16.13 17.71
N PRO A 122 5.50 -16.65 18.93
CA PRO A 122 6.16 -17.93 19.12
C PRO A 122 5.20 -19.03 18.68
N PHE A 123 4.93 -19.16 17.38
CA PHE A 123 4.43 -20.41 16.82
C PHE A 123 5.57 -21.41 16.84
N ARG A 124 5.95 -21.86 18.04
CA ARG A 124 6.80 -23.02 18.20
C ARG A 124 5.95 -24.20 17.76
N PHE A 125 6.22 -24.72 16.57
CA PHE A 125 5.64 -25.98 16.13
C PHE A 125 6.08 -27.06 17.12
N GLU A 126 5.17 -27.46 18.01
CA GLU A 126 5.37 -28.66 18.82
C GLU A 126 4.86 -29.87 18.02
N PRO A 127 5.76 -30.76 17.55
CA PRO A 127 5.32 -32.00 16.92
C PRO A 127 4.55 -32.82 17.95
N LYS A 128 3.29 -33.19 17.63
CA LYS A 128 2.42 -33.99 18.51
C LYS A 128 2.96 -35.39 18.86
N HIS A 129 4.00 -35.86 18.19
CA HIS A 129 4.63 -37.15 18.44
C HIS A 129 6.16 -37.01 18.37
N PRO A 130 6.86 -36.90 19.51
CA PRO A 130 8.30 -37.12 19.55
C PRO A 130 8.54 -38.57 19.15
N LYS A 131 9.28 -38.81 18.07
CA LYS A 131 9.61 -40.16 17.61
C LYS A 131 10.33 -40.91 18.73
N LEU A 132 9.70 -41.99 19.21
CA LEU A 132 10.33 -43.07 19.96
C LEU A 132 11.47 -43.64 19.11
N TYR A 133 12.70 -43.19 19.39
CA TYR A 133 13.88 -43.96 19.05
C TYR A 133 14.10 -44.95 20.18
N GLU A 134 13.49 -46.12 20.05
CA GLU A 134 13.84 -47.30 20.80
C GLU A 134 15.28 -47.67 20.41
N ARG A 135 16.23 -47.38 21.32
CA ARG A 135 17.60 -47.85 21.20
C ARG A 135 17.55 -49.36 21.42
N LYS A 136 17.69 -50.15 20.35
CA LYS A 136 18.01 -51.58 20.48
C LYS A 136 19.29 -51.67 21.29
N GLU A 137 19.20 -52.15 22.52
CA GLU A 137 20.34 -52.51 23.33
C GLU A 137 21.17 -53.54 22.57
N ALA A 138 22.44 -53.18 22.36
CA ALA A 138 23.42 -54.07 21.82
C ALA A 138 23.70 -55.16 22.85
N ALA A 139 23.72 -56.40 22.35
CA ALA A 139 24.30 -57.61 22.91
C ALA A 139 25.27 -57.42 24.09
N GLU A 140 24.92 -58.03 25.21
CA GLU A 140 25.87 -58.56 26.21
C GLU A 140 25.27 -59.84 26.82
N GLU A 141 25.62 -60.99 26.25
CA GLU A 141 26.23 -62.19 26.89
C GLU A 141 26.38 -63.33 25.89
#